data_AF-A0A950NKH0-F1
#
_entry.id   AF-A0A950NKH0-F1
#
_cell.length_a   1.000
_cell.length_b   1.000
_cell.length_c   1.000
_cell.angle_alpha   90.00
_cell.angle_beta   90.00
_cell.angle_gamma   90.00
#
_symmetry.space_group_name_H-M   'P 1'
#
loop_
_entity.id
_entity.type
_entity.pdbx_description
1 polymer ?
#
loop_
_entity_poly.entity_id
_entity_poly.type
_entity_poly.pdbx_seq_one_letter_code
_entity_poly.pdbx_strand_id
1 'polypeptide(L)'
;MDATETREHSPPRATVHLVKTPESDVCVIGAGAAGLYAALCAARAGARVTLVSATTLAESSSYWAQGGLAAALSEDDSPDLHLADTVAAGRGMVRVSAARVLCAEAARAV
;
A
#
# COMPACT_ATOMS: atom_id res chain seq x y z
N MET A 1 -39.12 39.23 7.80
CA MET A 1 -38.69 38.39 6.66
C MET A 1 -37.35 37.78 7.06
N ASP A 2 -37.30 36.47 6.94
CA ASP A 2 -36.62 35.52 7.81
C ASP A 2 -35.08 35.49 7.67
N ALA A 3 -34.41 35.35 8.81
CA ALA A 3 -32.97 35.19 8.92
C ALA A 3 -32.62 33.72 8.65
N THR A 4 -32.15 33.41 7.44
CA THR A 4 -31.73 32.05 7.08
C THR A 4 -30.49 31.64 7.86
N GLU A 5 -30.73 30.78 8.85
CA GLU A 5 -29.81 30.07 9.72
C GLU A 5 -28.52 29.61 9.01
N THR A 6 -27.38 30.05 9.54
CA THR A 6 -26.11 29.34 9.37
C THR A 6 -26.21 28.01 10.11
N ARG A 7 -26.50 26.93 9.38
CA ARG A 7 -26.39 25.57 9.92
C ARG A 7 -24.93 25.27 10.23
N GLU A 8 -24.56 25.29 11.49
CA GLU A 8 -23.33 24.65 11.97
C GLU A 8 -23.38 23.17 11.60
N HIS A 9 -22.67 22.80 10.55
CA HIS A 9 -22.43 21.39 10.22
C HIS A 9 -21.31 20.88 11.12
N SER A 10 -21.61 20.63 12.40
CA SER A 10 -20.73 19.83 13.25
C SER A 10 -20.64 18.43 12.62
N PRO A 11 -19.44 17.94 12.28
CA PRO A 11 -19.31 16.57 11.77
C PRO A 11 -19.88 15.60 12.82
N PRO A 12 -20.52 14.49 12.41
CA PRO A 12 -20.97 13.50 13.35
C PRO A 12 -19.77 13.04 14.18
N ARG A 13 -19.86 13.17 15.50
CA ARG A 13 -18.86 12.59 16.41
C ARG A 13 -18.86 11.09 16.18
N ALA A 14 -17.78 10.56 15.63
CA ALA A 14 -17.63 9.13 15.46
C ALA A 14 -17.72 8.45 16.83
N THR A 15 -18.77 7.66 17.03
CA THR A 15 -18.90 6.83 18.23
C THR A 15 -17.85 5.73 18.14
N VAL A 16 -16.83 5.79 19.00
CA VAL A 16 -15.79 4.76 19.08
C VAL A 16 -16.31 3.62 19.94
N HIS A 17 -16.66 2.50 19.30
CA HIS A 17 -16.96 1.25 19.99
C HIS A 17 -15.65 0.51 20.24
N LEU A 18 -15.24 0.41 21.50
CA LEU A 18 -14.10 -0.42 21.90
C LEU A 18 -14.50 -1.89 21.78
N VAL A 19 -13.96 -2.59 20.79
CA VAL A 19 -14.15 -4.03 20.60
C VAL A 19 -12.87 -4.73 21.03
N LYS A 20 -12.99 -5.86 21.75
CA LYS A 20 -11.85 -6.69 22.10
C LYS A 20 -11.24 -7.27 20.82
N THR A 21 -10.05 -6.82 20.46
CA THR A 21 -9.31 -7.34 19.30
C THR A 21 -8.40 -8.49 19.74
N PRO A 22 -8.05 -9.42 18.82
CA PRO A 22 -6.97 -10.37 19.06
C PRO A 22 -5.67 -9.62 19.42
N GLU A 23 -4.86 -10.22 20.29
CA GLU A 23 -3.49 -9.72 20.46
C GLU A 23 -2.67 -10.00 19.19
N SER A 24 -1.93 -9.00 18.74
CA SER A 24 -1.00 -9.13 17.62
C SER A 24 0.24 -8.31 17.89
N ASP A 25 1.37 -8.81 17.40
CA ASP A 25 2.65 -8.11 17.44
C ASP A 25 2.72 -7.10 16.28
N VAL A 26 2.04 -7.39 15.16
CA VAL A 26 1.91 -6.52 13.99
C VAL A 26 0.46 -6.46 13.52
N CYS A 27 -0.07 -5.25 13.34
CA CYS A 27 -1.36 -5.00 12.70
C CYS A 27 -1.15 -4.37 11.31
N VAL A 28 -1.62 -5.05 10.27
CA VAL A 28 -1.56 -4.56 8.88
C VAL A 28 -2.94 -4.10 8.45
N ILE A 29 -3.06 -2.84 8.06
CA ILE A 29 -4.33 -2.25 7.58
C ILE A 29 -4.30 -2.16 6.06
N GLY A 30 -5.20 -2.90 5.42
CA GLY A 30 -5.31 -3.04 3.97
C GLY A 30 -4.83 -4.42 3.48
N ALA A 31 -5.67 -5.13 2.75
CA ALA A 31 -5.40 -6.49 2.26
C ALA A 31 -5.18 -6.57 0.73
N GLY A 32 -4.58 -5.52 0.15
CA GLY A 32 -4.01 -5.58 -1.20
C GLY A 32 -2.64 -6.29 -1.21
N ALA A 33 -1.97 -6.31 -2.36
CA ALA A 33 -0.69 -7.03 -2.54
C ALA A 33 0.37 -6.62 -1.50
N ALA A 34 0.54 -5.32 -1.26
CA ALA A 34 1.51 -4.81 -0.28
C ALA A 34 1.20 -5.28 1.16
N GLY A 35 -0.07 -5.22 1.57
CA GLY A 35 -0.48 -5.62 2.91
C GLY A 35 -0.38 -7.13 3.13
N LEU A 36 -0.79 -7.92 2.14
CA LEU A 36 -0.64 -9.38 2.18
C LEU A 36 0.83 -9.79 2.22
N TYR A 37 1.68 -9.16 1.40
CA TYR A 37 3.12 -9.43 1.40
C TYR A 37 3.76 -9.06 2.74
N ALA A 38 3.45 -7.88 3.28
CA ALA A 38 3.94 -7.44 4.59
C ALA A 38 3.49 -8.40 5.71
N ALA A 39 2.21 -8.82 5.71
CA ALA A 39 1.68 -9.77 6.67
C ALA A 39 2.39 -11.13 6.59
N LEU A 40 2.62 -11.64 5.37
CA LEU A 40 3.36 -12.88 5.14
C LEU A 40 4.80 -12.79 5.63
N CYS A 41 5.51 -11.70 5.32
CA CYS A 41 6.88 -11.48 5.76
C CYS A 41 6.98 -11.40 7.29
N ALA A 42 6.07 -10.66 7.94
CA ALA A 42 6.02 -10.56 9.40
C ALA A 42 5.71 -11.91 10.06
N ALA A 43 4.75 -12.67 9.51
CA ALA A 43 4.44 -14.02 10.00
C ALA A 43 5.63 -14.98 9.85
N ARG A 44 6.36 -14.92 8.72
CA ARG A 44 7.59 -15.72 8.51
C ARG A 44 8.71 -15.34 9.48
N ALA A 45 8.74 -14.10 9.94
CA ALA A 45 9.65 -13.65 10.98
C ALA A 45 9.19 -14.03 12.41
N GLY A 46 8.05 -14.73 12.55
CA GLY A 46 7.54 -15.23 13.83
C GLY A 46 6.53 -14.32 14.53
N ALA A 47 6.08 -13.23 13.90
CA ALA A 47 5.09 -12.34 14.49
C ALA A 47 3.66 -12.91 14.43
N ARG A 48 2.86 -12.66 15.47
CA ARG A 48 1.40 -12.77 15.42
C ARG A 48 0.84 -11.57 14.65
N VAL A 49 0.28 -11.80 13.47
CA VAL A 49 -0.18 -10.73 12.58
C VAL A 49 -1.71 -10.66 12.54
N THR A 50 -2.27 -9.47 12.75
CA THR A 50 -3.66 -9.16 12.42
C THR A 50 -3.70 -8.42 11.08
N LEU A 51 -4.44 -8.94 10.10
CA LEU A 51 -4.71 -8.27 8.83
C LEU A 51 -6.14 -7.71 8.84
N VAL A 52 -6.26 -6.40 8.65
CA VAL A 52 -7.55 -5.71 8.61
C VAL A 52 -7.84 -5.33 7.17
N SER A 53 -9.02 -5.68 6.67
CA SER A 53 -9.50 -5.27 5.35
C SER A 53 -10.86 -4.62 5.47
N ALA A 54 -11.07 -3.52 4.76
CA ALA A 54 -12.38 -2.86 4.66
C ALA A 54 -13.35 -3.65 3.76
N THR A 55 -12.81 -4.47 2.86
CA THR A 55 -13.55 -5.24 1.84
C THR A 55 -13.06 -6.69 1.82
N THR A 56 -13.68 -7.54 0.99
CA THR A 56 -13.15 -8.88 0.74
C THR A 56 -11.83 -8.81 -0.04
N LEU A 57 -11.03 -9.88 0.00
CA LEU A 57 -9.73 -9.91 -0.69
C LEU A 57 -9.86 -9.73 -2.22
N ALA A 58 -10.98 -10.19 -2.79
CA ALA A 58 -11.29 -10.11 -4.22
C ALA A 58 -11.75 -8.70 -4.67
N GLU A 59 -11.73 -7.71 -3.78
CA GLU A 59 -12.19 -6.35 -4.08
C GLU A 59 -11.07 -5.30 -3.96
N SER A 60 -9.82 -5.73 -3.79
CA SER A 60 -8.68 -4.81 -3.75
C SER A 60 -8.26 -4.35 -5.15
N SER A 61 -7.68 -3.15 -5.29
CA SER A 61 -7.10 -2.70 -6.57
C SER A 61 -6.03 -3.65 -7.10
N SER A 62 -5.32 -4.34 -6.21
CA SER A 62 -4.35 -5.38 -6.60
C SER A 62 -5.01 -6.58 -7.27
N TYR A 63 -6.21 -6.99 -6.83
CA TYR A 63 -6.94 -8.10 -7.44
C TYR A 63 -7.34 -7.79 -8.90
N TRP A 64 -7.66 -6.53 -9.20
CA TRP A 64 -8.09 -6.07 -10.52
C TRP A 64 -6.95 -5.63 -11.45
N ALA A 65 -5.68 -5.76 -11.03
CA ALA A 65 -4.54 -5.33 -11.85
C ALA A 65 -4.38 -6.20 -13.11
N GLN A 66 -4.14 -5.57 -14.27
CA GLN A 66 -4.09 -6.26 -15.57
C GLN A 66 -2.74 -6.16 -16.29
N GLY A 67 -2.03 -5.03 -16.16
CA GLY A 67 -0.85 -4.74 -17.00
C GLY A 67 0.38 -5.57 -16.67
N GLY A 68 0.64 -5.84 -15.38
CA GLY A 68 1.82 -6.55 -14.90
C GLY A 68 2.69 -5.71 -13.96
N LEU A 69 3.84 -6.28 -13.59
CA LEU A 69 4.86 -5.67 -12.73
C LEU A 69 6.13 -5.42 -13.55
N ALA A 70 6.74 -4.25 -13.41
CA ALA A 70 7.99 -3.93 -14.09
C ALA A 70 9.20 -4.47 -13.31
N ALA A 71 10.06 -5.23 -13.99
CA ALA A 71 11.33 -5.72 -13.47
C ALA A 71 12.34 -5.88 -14.61
N ALA A 72 13.60 -5.51 -14.36
CA ALA A 72 14.68 -5.66 -15.32
C ALA A 72 15.17 -7.12 -15.34
N LEU A 73 14.54 -7.94 -16.20
CA LEU A 73 14.81 -9.38 -16.32
C LEU A 73 15.60 -9.76 -17.58
N SER A 74 15.64 -8.87 -18.58
CA SER A 74 16.35 -9.12 -19.83
C SER A 74 17.86 -8.93 -19.65
N GLU A 75 18.66 -9.61 -20.46
CA GLU A 75 20.12 -9.44 -20.50
C GLU A 75 20.52 -8.01 -20.91
N ASP A 76 19.68 -7.36 -21.73
CA ASP A 76 19.88 -5.99 -22.21
C ASP A 76 19.23 -4.91 -21.31
N ASP A 77 18.67 -5.29 -20.16
CA ASP A 77 18.06 -4.37 -19.19
C ASP A 77 18.84 -4.34 -17.87
N SER A 78 18.64 -3.30 -17.06
CA SER A 78 19.28 -3.20 -15.74
C SER A 78 18.46 -2.38 -14.74
N PRO A 79 18.66 -2.61 -13.43
CA PRO A 79 18.05 -1.78 -12.39
C PRO A 79 18.34 -0.27 -12.54
N ASP A 80 19.50 0.10 -13.06
CA ASP A 80 19.85 1.51 -13.26
C ASP A 80 19.10 2.14 -14.44
N LEU A 81 18.86 1.40 -15.53
CA LEU A 81 17.99 1.85 -16.64
C LEU A 81 16.55 2.02 -16.15
N HIS A 82 16.01 1.03 -15.46
CA HIS A 82 14.66 1.09 -14.86
C HIS A 82 14.53 2.26 -13.84
N LEU A 83 15.57 2.54 -13.06
CA LEU A 83 15.61 3.69 -12.15
C LEU A 83 15.57 5.02 -12.91
N ALA A 84 16.35 5.14 -13.99
CA ALA A 84 16.38 6.35 -14.80
C ALA A 84 14.98 6.66 -15.37
N ASP A 85 14.30 5.65 -15.90
CA ASP A 85 12.93 5.77 -16.41
C ASP A 85 11.94 6.17 -15.31
N THR A 86 12.04 5.53 -14.14
CA THR A 86 11.19 5.85 -12.98
C THR A 86 11.36 7.30 -12.54
N VAL A 87 12.60 7.80 -12.45
CA VAL A 87 12.91 9.18 -12.05
C VAL A 87 12.44 10.17 -13.10
N ALA A 88 12.67 9.89 -14.39
CA ALA A 88 12.23 10.73 -15.49
C ALA A 88 10.69 10.84 -15.51
N ALA A 89 9.98 9.73 -15.38
CA ALA A 89 8.53 9.67 -15.37
C ALA A 89 7.90 10.46 -14.21
N GLY A 90 8.53 10.46 -13.03
CA GLY A 90 8.00 11.14 -11.85
C GLY A 90 8.29 12.64 -11.76
N ARG A 91 8.88 13.25 -12.79
CA ARG A 91 8.95 14.73 -12.98
C ARG A 91 9.50 15.49 -11.75
N GLY A 92 10.58 14.97 -11.16
CA GLY A 92 11.26 15.61 -10.02
C GLY A 92 10.59 15.37 -8.65
N MET A 93 9.50 14.61 -8.59
CA MET A 93 8.81 14.27 -7.34
C MET A 93 9.24 12.91 -6.77
N VAL A 94 10.06 12.16 -7.50
CA VAL A 94 10.52 10.83 -7.06
C VAL A 94 11.52 10.97 -5.93
N ARG A 95 11.25 10.27 -4.81
CA ARG A 95 12.27 10.04 -3.80
C ARG A 95 13.25 8.99 -4.30
N VAL A 96 14.36 9.44 -4.88
CA VAL A 96 15.34 8.59 -5.58
C VAL A 96 15.83 7.42 -4.73
N SER A 97 16.00 7.60 -3.41
CA SER A 97 16.41 6.51 -2.53
C SER A 97 15.39 5.38 -2.44
N ALA A 98 14.10 5.66 -2.52
CA ALA A 98 13.05 4.64 -2.54
C ALA A 98 12.95 3.96 -3.91
N ALA A 99 13.02 4.74 -5.00
CA ALA A 99 13.01 4.19 -6.36
C ALA A 99 14.22 3.28 -6.62
N ARG A 100 15.38 3.60 -6.05
CA ARG A 100 16.56 2.73 -6.15
C ARG A 100 16.34 1.37 -5.53
N VAL A 101 15.72 1.30 -4.35
CA VAL A 101 15.36 0.02 -3.70
C VAL A 101 14.34 -0.73 -4.56
N LEU A 102 13.30 -0.04 -5.03
CA LEU A 102 12.28 -0.62 -5.92
C LEU A 102 12.90 -1.29 -7.15
N CYS A 103 13.71 -0.57 -7.92
CA CYS A 103 14.28 -1.06 -9.17
C CYS A 103 15.36 -2.14 -8.94
N ALA A 104 16.16 -2.02 -7.87
CA ALA A 104 17.20 -2.99 -7.55
C ALA A 104 16.65 -4.35 -7.09
N GLU A 105 15.53 -4.36 -6.35
CA GLU A 105 14.96 -5.58 -5.81
C GLU A 105 13.91 -6.23 -6.72
N ALA A 106 13.36 -5.50 -7.70
CA ALA A 106 12.24 -5.94 -8.53
C ALA A 106 12.46 -7.32 -9.18
N ALA A 107 13.64 -7.55 -9.79
CA ALA A 107 13.94 -8.81 -10.49
C ALA A 107 13.91 -10.04 -9.59
N ARG A 108 14.26 -9.89 -8.30
CA ARG A 108 14.20 -10.98 -7.31
C ARG A 108 12.79 -11.20 -6.76
N ALA A 109 11.94 -10.18 -6.87
CA ALA A 109 10.62 -10.16 -6.24
C ALA A 109 9.50 -10.68 -7.16
N VAL A 110 9.80 -10.94 -8.44
CA VAL A 110 8.86 -11.44 -9.45
C VAL A 110 9.18 -12.86 -9.92
#